data_AF-A0A929LAD6-F1
#
_entry.id   AF-A0A929LAD6-F1
#
_cell.length_a   1.000
_cell.length_b   1.000
_cell.length_c   1.000
_cell.angle_alpha   90.00
_cell.angle_beta   90.00
_cell.angle_gamma   90.00
#
_symmetry.space_group_name_H-M   'P 1'
#
loop_
_entity.id
_entity.type
_entity.pdbx_description
1 polymer ?
#
loop_
_entity_poly.entity_id
_entity_poly.type
_entity_poly.pdbx_seq_one_letter_code
_entity_poly.pdbx_strand_id
1 'polypeptide(L)'
;HVPDFPIYSDGTKPGALQAATKVYSSAAYWVAAFTAIALAFIPKFGAAILTIPVGVLGGATIVLYGMIGLLGVRIWQDNNVRLTDPVNLTAASVAIIAGIGNLTLTVGSVQLEGIAWGSVGIIVGYPVMRWLYDHVGEGRYVNTARAE
;
A
#
# COMPACT_ATOMS: atom_id res chain seq x y z
N HIS A 1 18.95 -13.09 21.57
CA HIS A 1 18.21 -11.82 21.55
C HIS A 1 18.09 -11.43 20.08
N VAL A 2 16.98 -11.82 19.45
CA VAL A 2 16.71 -11.50 18.02
C VAL A 2 15.91 -10.21 17.99
N PRO A 3 16.25 -9.25 17.12
CA PRO A 3 15.55 -7.98 17.06
C PRO A 3 14.14 -8.20 16.51
N ASP A 4 13.14 -7.79 17.28
CA ASP A 4 11.77 -7.66 16.82
C ASP A 4 11.73 -6.58 15.72
N PHE A 5 11.27 -6.95 14.53
CA PHE A 5 11.06 -5.98 13.46
C PHE A 5 9.92 -5.04 13.88
N PRO A 6 10.18 -3.73 14.02
CA PRO A 6 9.15 -2.77 14.42
C PRO A 6 8.30 -2.44 13.19
N ILE A 7 7.09 -3.00 13.11
CA ILE A 7 6.08 -2.57 12.13
C ILE A 7 4.86 -1.91 12.82
N TYR A 8 4.98 -1.57 14.11
CA TYR A 8 4.07 -0.62 14.78
C TYR A 8 4.89 0.26 15.73
N SER A 9 4.72 1.57 15.64
CA SER A 9 5.30 2.52 16.60
C SER A 9 4.60 2.51 17.98
N ASP A 10 3.61 1.64 18.14
CA ASP A 10 2.91 1.32 19.40
C ASP A 10 3.02 -0.21 19.54
N GLY A 11 3.96 -0.70 20.33
CA GLY A 11 4.40 -2.10 20.41
C GLY A 11 3.35 -3.13 20.88
N THR A 12 2.06 -2.87 20.66
CA THR A 12 0.92 -3.65 21.15
C THR A 12 0.10 -4.32 20.05
N LYS A 13 0.18 -3.88 18.79
CA LYS A 13 -0.62 -4.44 17.68
C LYS A 13 0.28 -5.09 16.63
N PRO A 14 0.06 -6.35 16.24
CA PRO A 14 0.76 -6.95 15.12
C PRO A 14 0.32 -6.36 13.78
N GLY A 15 1.24 -6.34 12.80
CA GLY A 15 0.97 -6.02 11.38
C GLY A 15 -0.36 -6.59 10.91
N ALA A 16 -1.18 -5.89 10.12
CA ALA A 16 -2.46 -6.43 9.64
C ALA A 16 -2.32 -7.81 8.92
N LEU A 17 -1.16 -8.05 8.29
CA LEU A 17 -0.75 -9.35 7.71
C LEU A 17 -0.34 -10.39 8.76
N GLN A 18 0.33 -9.95 9.83
CA GLN A 18 0.78 -10.80 10.94
C GLN A 18 -0.40 -11.20 11.84
N ALA A 19 -1.38 -10.31 12.02
CA ALA A 19 -2.63 -10.58 12.71
C ALA A 19 -3.46 -11.64 11.96
N ALA A 20 -3.43 -11.63 10.63
CA ALA A 20 -4.16 -12.59 9.80
C ALA A 20 -3.48 -13.98 9.78
N THR A 21 -2.15 -14.03 9.74
CA THR A 21 -1.39 -15.30 9.67
C THR A 21 -1.01 -15.87 11.04
N LYS A 22 -1.11 -15.09 12.12
CA LYS A 22 -0.69 -15.43 13.50
C LYS A 22 0.78 -15.86 13.61
N VAL A 23 1.61 -15.50 12.64
CA VAL A 23 3.05 -15.82 12.65
C VAL A 23 3.81 -14.61 13.18
N TYR A 24 4.08 -14.63 14.49
CA TYR A 24 4.84 -13.60 15.20
C TYR A 24 6.31 -13.98 15.43
N SER A 25 6.72 -15.17 15.01
CA SER A 25 8.05 -15.71 15.30
C SER A 25 9.09 -15.30 14.25
N SER A 26 10.10 -14.53 14.68
CA SER A 26 11.28 -14.21 13.87
C SER A 26 12.07 -15.46 13.46
N ALA A 27 12.02 -16.53 14.27
CA ALA A 27 12.65 -17.82 13.93
C ALA A 27 11.98 -18.49 12.71
N ALA A 28 10.65 -18.34 12.55
CA ALA A 28 9.94 -18.88 11.40
C ALA A 28 10.38 -18.20 10.09
N TYR A 29 10.67 -16.89 10.13
CA TYR A 29 11.18 -16.16 8.97
C TYR A 29 12.58 -16.63 8.54
N TRP A 30 13.49 -16.88 9.50
CA TRP A 30 14.81 -17.44 9.18
C TRP A 30 14.72 -18.81 8.54
N VAL A 31 13.90 -19.71 9.12
CA VAL A 31 13.69 -21.05 8.56
C VAL A 31 13.07 -20.97 7.16
N ALA A 32 12.10 -20.08 6.94
CA ALA A 32 11.50 -19.87 5.63
C ALA A 32 12.53 -19.35 4.61
N ALA A 33 13.37 -18.39 4.99
CA ALA A 33 14.41 -17.84 4.11
C ALA A 33 15.44 -18.90 3.71
N PHE A 34 15.97 -19.67 4.67
CA PHE A 34 16.90 -20.76 4.38
C PHE A 34 16.28 -21.83 3.50
N THR A 35 15.02 -22.18 3.76
CA THR A 35 14.29 -23.18 2.95
C THR A 35 14.07 -22.68 1.53
N ALA A 36 13.71 -21.41 1.34
CA ALA A 36 13.53 -20.80 0.02
C ALA A 36 14.84 -20.78 -0.78
N ILE A 37 15.96 -20.43 -0.14
CA ILE A 37 17.29 -20.45 -0.78
C ILE A 37 17.67 -21.88 -1.17
N ALA A 38 17.50 -22.85 -0.27
CA ALA A 38 17.79 -24.25 -0.55
C ALA A 38 16.93 -24.80 -1.72
N LEU A 39 15.63 -24.46 -1.77
CA LEU A 39 14.72 -24.83 -2.86
C LEU A 39 15.08 -24.14 -4.18
N ALA A 40 15.61 -22.91 -4.15
CA ALA A 40 16.04 -22.18 -5.34
C ALA A 40 17.23 -22.83 -6.05
N PHE A 41 18.11 -23.52 -5.31
CA PHE A 41 19.23 -24.29 -5.89
C PHE A 41 18.82 -25.66 -6.44
N ILE A 42 17.57 -26.10 -6.26
CA ILE A 42 17.07 -27.38 -6.77
C ILE A 42 16.37 -27.17 -8.13
N PRO A 43 16.99 -27.55 -9.26
CA PRO A 43 16.41 -27.35 -10.59
C PRO A 43 15.09 -28.11 -10.81
N LYS A 44 14.85 -29.20 -10.07
CA LYS A 44 13.57 -29.93 -10.08
C LYS A 44 12.40 -29.10 -9.55
N PHE A 45 12.65 -28.20 -8.60
CA PHE A 45 11.62 -27.30 -8.06
C PHE A 45 11.29 -26.19 -9.06
N GLY A 46 12.31 -25.65 -9.74
CA GLY A 46 12.12 -24.71 -10.85
C GLY A 46 11.28 -25.30 -11.99
N ALA A 47 11.52 -26.58 -12.35
CA ALA A 47 10.71 -27.27 -13.35
C ALA A 47 9.24 -27.44 -12.90
N ALA A 48 8.99 -27.71 -11.61
CA ALA A 48 7.63 -27.82 -11.07
C ALA A 48 6.86 -26.48 -11.14
N ILE A 49 7.52 -25.34 -10.90
CA ILE A 49 6.88 -24.02 -11.04
C ILE A 49 6.41 -23.78 -12.48
N LEU A 50 7.21 -24.19 -13.47
CA LEU A 50 6.86 -24.06 -14.89
C LEU A 50 5.67 -24.94 -15.31
N THR A 51 5.35 -25.98 -14.53
CA THR A 51 4.13 -26.80 -14.77
C THR A 51 2.85 -26.15 -14.28
N ILE A 52 2.94 -25.07 -13.49
CA ILE A 52 1.76 -24.38 -12.96
C ILE A 52 1.07 -23.63 -14.11
N PRO A 53 -0.21 -23.92 -14.40
CA PRO A 53 -0.94 -23.25 -15.48
C PRO A 53 -1.09 -21.76 -15.19
N VAL A 54 -0.90 -20.94 -16.23
CA VAL A 54 -0.98 -19.47 -16.14
C VAL A 54 -2.29 -18.95 -15.53
N GLY A 55 -3.40 -19.68 -15.69
CA GLY A 55 -4.69 -19.33 -15.10
C GLY A 55 -4.69 -19.36 -13.56
N VAL A 56 -3.95 -20.28 -12.94
CA VAL A 56 -3.84 -20.37 -11.48
C VAL A 56 -2.92 -19.27 -10.94
N LEU A 57 -1.81 -18.99 -11.62
CA LEU A 57 -0.93 -17.87 -11.27
C LEU A 57 -1.65 -16.52 -11.39
N GLY A 58 -2.47 -16.35 -12.42
CA GLY A 58 -3.34 -15.17 -12.57
C GLY A 58 -4.35 -15.04 -11.42
N GLY A 59 -5.04 -16.13 -11.06
CA GLY A 59 -5.99 -16.11 -9.93
C GLY A 59 -5.32 -15.78 -8.59
N ALA A 60 -4.17 -16.40 -8.31
CA ALA A 60 -3.42 -16.17 -7.07
C ALA A 60 -2.91 -14.72 -6.97
N THR A 61 -2.42 -14.15 -8.07
CA THR A 61 -1.94 -12.75 -8.10
C THR A 61 -3.07 -11.75 -7.93
N ILE A 62 -4.24 -11.98 -8.53
CA ILE A 62 -5.43 -11.13 -8.33
C ILE A 62 -5.83 -11.08 -6.85
N VAL A 63 -5.89 -12.24 -6.18
CA VAL A 63 -6.21 -12.31 -4.75
C VAL A 63 -5.16 -11.58 -3.93
N LEU A 64 -3.88 -11.78 -4.23
CA LEU A 64 -2.76 -11.14 -3.53
C LEU A 64 -2.79 -9.62 -3.68
N TYR A 65 -2.93 -9.10 -4.89
CA TYR A 65 -3.00 -7.66 -5.14
C TYR A 65 -4.27 -7.03 -4.53
N GLY A 66 -5.41 -7.74 -4.59
CA GLY A 66 -6.64 -7.31 -3.92
C GLY A 66 -6.50 -7.21 -2.41
N MET A 67 -5.81 -8.18 -1.78
CA MET A 67 -5.53 -8.16 -0.34
C MET A 67 -4.62 -6.99 0.05
N ILE A 68 -3.59 -6.72 -0.75
CA ILE A 68 -2.70 -5.55 -0.54
C ILE A 68 -3.49 -4.24 -0.61
N GLY A 69 -4.40 -4.08 -1.58
CA GLY A 69 -5.26 -2.90 -1.68
C GLY A 69 -6.13 -2.68 -0.44
N LEU A 70 -6.77 -3.74 0.07
CA LEU A 70 -7.60 -3.69 1.27
C LEU A 70 -6.79 -3.40 2.55
N LEU A 71 -5.53 -3.85 2.61
CA LEU A 71 -4.63 -3.52 3.72
C LEU A 71 -4.36 -2.01 3.78
N GLY A 72 -4.26 -1.31 2.64
CA GLY A 72 -4.16 0.15 2.60
C GLY A 72 -5.38 0.83 3.23
N VAL A 73 -6.59 0.39 2.88
CA VAL A 73 -7.84 0.91 3.48
C VAL A 73 -7.88 0.63 4.98
N ARG A 74 -7.46 -0.56 5.40
CA ARG A 74 -7.39 -0.94 6.81
C ARG A 74 -6.44 -0.05 7.60
N ILE A 75 -5.30 0.34 7.02
CA ILE A 75 -4.36 1.27 7.66
C ILE A 75 -5.03 2.64 7.89
N TRP A 76 -5.80 3.16 6.94
CA TRP A 76 -6.54 4.42 7.14
C TRP A 76 -7.58 4.31 8.25
N GLN A 77 -8.29 3.18 8.33
CA GLN A 77 -9.25 2.90 9.39
C GLN A 77 -8.58 2.79 10.76
N ASP A 78 -7.48 2.04 10.85
CA ASP A 78 -6.71 1.84 12.09
C ASP A 78 -6.11 3.15 12.61
N ASN A 79 -5.77 4.09 11.71
CA ASN A 79 -5.28 5.43 12.04
C ASN A 79 -6.40 6.47 12.26
N ASN A 80 -7.67 6.06 12.28
CA ASN A 80 -8.83 6.95 12.46
C ASN A 80 -8.90 8.10 11.43
N VAL A 81 -8.50 7.85 10.17
CA VAL A 81 -8.62 8.85 9.10
C VAL A 81 -10.09 9.09 8.77
N ARG A 82 -10.56 10.31 9.03
CA ARG A 82 -11.94 10.73 8.73
C ARG A 82 -12.10 10.94 7.23
N LEU A 83 -12.57 9.92 6.52
CA LEU A 83 -12.91 9.99 5.09
C LEU A 83 -14.21 10.76 4.80
N THR A 84 -14.93 11.19 5.84
CA THR A 84 -16.08 12.09 5.71
C THR A 84 -15.64 13.53 5.43
N ASP A 85 -14.40 13.90 5.75
CA ASP A 85 -13.87 15.22 5.43
C ASP A 85 -13.50 15.28 3.93
N PRO A 86 -14.01 16.26 3.17
CA PRO A 86 -13.81 16.34 1.72
C PRO A 86 -12.32 16.38 1.30
N VAL A 87 -11.45 16.93 2.14
CA VAL A 87 -9.99 16.95 1.89
C VAL A 87 -9.37 15.56 1.94
N ASN A 88 -9.73 14.77 2.96
CA ASN A 88 -9.19 13.41 3.11
C ASN A 88 -9.79 12.46 2.07
N LEU A 89 -11.07 12.64 1.75
CA LEU A 89 -11.76 11.88 0.70
C LEU A 89 -11.10 12.11 -0.66
N THR A 90 -10.91 13.37 -1.05
CA THR A 90 -10.28 13.71 -2.33
C THR A 90 -8.84 13.21 -2.42
N ALA A 91 -8.04 13.35 -1.36
CA ALA A 91 -6.67 12.81 -1.33
C ALA A 91 -6.64 11.28 -1.47
N ALA A 92 -7.52 10.56 -0.76
CA ALA A 92 -7.63 9.10 -0.87
C ALA A 92 -8.08 8.66 -2.28
N SER A 93 -9.06 9.35 -2.87
CA SER A 93 -9.54 9.06 -4.23
C SER A 93 -8.46 9.29 -5.29
N VAL A 94 -7.71 10.39 -5.19
CA VAL A 94 -6.59 10.68 -6.11
C VAL A 94 -5.49 9.64 -5.98
N ALA A 95 -5.14 9.23 -4.75
CA ALA A 95 -4.14 8.19 -4.53
C ALA A 95 -4.54 6.84 -5.17
N ILE A 96 -5.81 6.45 -5.04
CA ILE A 96 -6.34 5.22 -5.63
C ILE A 96 -6.35 5.30 -7.16
N ILE A 97 -6.86 6.38 -7.75
CA ILE A 97 -6.92 6.55 -9.21
C ILE A 97 -5.51 6.61 -9.80
N ALA A 98 -4.57 7.28 -9.14
CA ALA A 98 -3.19 7.33 -9.60
C ALA A 98 -2.51 5.95 -9.58
N GLY A 99 -2.81 5.11 -8.59
CA GLY A 99 -2.30 3.74 -8.50
C GLY A 99 -2.92 2.80 -9.53
N ILE A 100 -4.23 2.84 -9.71
CA ILE A 100 -4.95 1.94 -10.66
C ILE A 100 -4.76 2.40 -12.11
N GLY A 101 -4.74 3.71 -12.35
CA GLY A 101 -4.79 4.30 -13.68
C GLY A 101 -3.51 4.19 -14.50
N ASN A 102 -2.44 3.58 -13.95
CA ASN A 102 -1.13 3.43 -14.59
C ASN A 102 -0.71 4.68 -15.38
N LEU A 103 -0.59 5.81 -14.67
CA LEU A 103 -0.23 7.12 -15.23
C LEU A 103 1.21 7.09 -15.75
N THR A 104 1.43 6.45 -16.89
CA THR A 104 2.74 6.36 -17.51
C THR A 104 3.07 7.70 -18.16
N LEU A 105 4.18 8.29 -17.73
CA LEU A 105 4.73 9.49 -18.35
C LEU A 105 5.92 9.06 -19.19
N THR A 106 5.79 9.20 -20.52
CA THR A 106 6.91 9.00 -21.42
C THR A 106 7.56 10.35 -21.68
N VAL A 107 8.77 10.56 -21.15
CA VAL A 107 9.56 11.78 -21.41
C VAL A 107 10.77 11.37 -22.24
N GLY A 108 10.72 11.66 -23.54
CA GLY A 108 11.79 11.28 -24.48
C GLY A 108 11.96 9.76 -24.55
N SER A 109 13.15 9.26 -24.19
CA SER A 109 13.49 7.82 -24.19
C SER A 109 13.27 7.12 -22.84
N VAL A 110 12.77 7.83 -21.82
CA VAL A 110 12.54 7.27 -20.49
C VAL A 110 11.03 7.14 -20.26
N GLN A 111 10.58 5.90 -20.06
CA GLN A 111 9.22 5.59 -19.62
C GLN A 111 9.21 5.48 -18.10
N LEU A 112 8.53 6.44 -17.46
CA LEU A 112 8.21 6.32 -16.04
C LEU A 112 6.90 5.54 -15.93
N GLU A 113 6.98 4.36 -15.32
CA GLU A 113 5.80 3.56 -15.00
C GLU A 113 4.86 4.30 -14.03
N GLY A 114 3.58 3.95 -14.08
CA GLY A 114 2.51 4.70 -13.40
C GLY A 114 2.68 4.84 -11.89
N ILE A 115 3.35 3.90 -11.23
CA ILE A 115 3.62 4.00 -9.78
C ILE A 115 4.65 5.10 -9.50
N ALA A 116 5.70 5.19 -10.31
CA ALA A 116 6.76 6.19 -10.12
C ALA A 116 6.24 7.61 -10.39
N TRP A 117 5.55 7.80 -11.52
CA TRP A 117 4.99 9.11 -11.86
C TRP A 117 3.77 9.49 -11.00
N GLY A 118 2.91 8.52 -10.69
CA GLY A 118 1.76 8.72 -9.80
C GLY A 118 2.16 9.15 -8.39
N SER A 119 3.24 8.58 -7.84
CA SER A 119 3.78 8.98 -6.53
C SER A 119 4.26 10.43 -6.53
N VAL A 120 4.97 10.86 -7.57
CA VAL A 120 5.42 12.25 -7.74
C VAL A 120 4.22 13.20 -7.88
N GLY A 121 3.22 12.81 -8.67
CA GLY A 121 1.98 13.56 -8.84
C GLY A 121 1.20 13.75 -7.54
N ILE A 122 1.20 12.76 -6.65
CA ILE A 122 0.56 12.86 -5.32
C ILE A 122 1.36 13.78 -4.39
N ILE A 123 2.69 13.65 -4.36
CA ILE A 123 3.55 14.48 -3.50
C ILE A 123 3.43 15.96 -3.87
N VAL A 124 3.28 16.27 -5.17
CA VAL A 124 3.12 17.65 -5.65
C VAL A 124 1.66 18.11 -5.64
N GLY A 125 0.72 17.22 -5.96
CA GLY A 125 -0.71 17.52 -6.06
C GLY A 125 -1.38 17.72 -4.70
N TYR A 126 -1.03 16.92 -3.69
CA TYR A 126 -1.58 17.03 -2.34
C TYR A 126 -1.36 18.42 -1.69
N PRO A 127 -0.16 19.02 -1.67
CA PRO A 127 0.04 20.34 -1.09
C PRO A 127 -0.63 21.46 -1.89
N VAL A 128 -0.73 21.35 -3.22
CA VAL A 128 -1.46 22.32 -4.05
C VAL A 128 -2.95 22.27 -3.77
N MET A 129 -3.52 21.07 -3.68
CA MET A 129 -4.94 20.88 -3.39
C MET A 129 -5.30 21.30 -1.97
N ARG A 130 -4.40 21.06 -1.00
CA ARG A 130 -4.51 21.56 0.38
C ARG A 130 -4.45 23.09 0.44
N TRP A 131 -3.51 23.70 -0.28
CA TRP A 131 -3.41 25.17 -0.37
C TRP A 131 -4.64 25.79 -1.01
N LEU A 132 -5.18 25.17 -2.07
CA LEU A 132 -6.40 25.62 -2.75
C LEU A 132 -7.65 25.48 -1.87
N TYR A 133 -7.75 24.40 -1.11
CA TYR A 133 -8.84 24.21 -0.14
C TYR A 133 -8.80 25.26 0.97
N ASP A 134 -7.61 25.54 1.51
CA ASP A 134 -7.42 26.50 2.61
C ASP A 134 -7.62 27.96 2.18
N HIS A 135 -7.37 28.30 0.90
CA HIS A 135 -7.48 29.68 0.40
C HIS A 135 -8.75 29.97 -0.41
N VAL A 136 -9.41 28.97 -1.00
CA VAL A 136 -10.50 29.17 -1.99
C VAL A 136 -11.77 28.35 -1.68
N GLY A 137 -11.70 27.28 -0.87
CA GLY A 137 -12.83 26.38 -0.57
C GLY A 137 -13.60 26.71 0.73
N GLU A 138 -14.78 26.10 0.90
CA GLU A 138 -15.74 26.27 2.01
C GLU A 138 -15.23 25.95 3.44
N GLY A 139 -13.92 25.90 3.69
CA GLY A 139 -13.32 25.80 5.03
C GLY A 139 -13.64 26.96 5.97
N ARG A 140 -14.25 28.05 5.45
CA ARG A 140 -14.72 29.19 6.25
C ARG A 140 -15.94 28.89 7.11
N TYR A 141 -16.82 27.96 6.75
CA TYR A 141 -18.08 27.74 7.48
C TYR A 141 -17.95 26.79 8.69
N VAL A 142 -16.89 25.97 8.73
CA VAL A 142 -16.67 25.03 9.84
C VAL A 142 -15.95 25.69 11.02
N ASN A 143 -15.12 26.71 10.77
CA ASN A 143 -14.40 27.42 11.83
C ASN A 143 -15.25 28.51 12.51
N THR A 144 -16.25 29.07 11.84
CA THR A 144 -17.18 30.03 12.46
C THR A 144 -18.24 29.33 13.34
N ALA A 145 -18.69 28.13 12.98
CA ALA A 145 -19.66 27.37 13.79
C ALA A 145 -19.09 26.77 15.10
N ARG A 146 -17.76 26.85 15.32
CA ARG A 146 -17.10 26.48 16.58
C ARG A 146 -16.75 27.69 17.47
N ALA A 147 -16.96 28.89 16.97
CA ALA A 147 -16.68 30.14 17.69
C ALA A 147 -17.94 30.74 18.36
N GLU A 148 -19.07 30.01 18.31
CA GLU A 148 -20.33 30.33 18.99
C GLU A 148 -20.67 29.29 20.05
#